data_AF-A0A1F5WQY5-F1
#
_entry.id   AF-A0A1F5WQY5-F1
#
_cell.length_a   1.000
_cell.length_b   1.000
_cell.length_c   1.000
_cell.angle_alpha   90.00
_cell.angle_beta   90.00
_cell.angle_gamma   90.00
#
_symmetry.space_group_name_H-M   'P 1'
#
loop_
_entity.id
_entity.type
_entity.pdbx_description
1 polymer ?
#
loop_
_entity_poly.entity_id
_entity_poly.type
_entity_poly.pdbx_seq_one_letter_code
_entity_poly.pdbx_strand_id
1 'polypeptide(L)'
;MGEIIKISDFNKGHKDGEPKKTGDKTPVSFEESKEIIEMERKYADFEERYKKLAFRQRDPKGQEALKIQATGLIYDIEEFEAQIKHLQIKIMERGRAVEEQFNEAMKEKGFEVAEKEFSTASAREVDRSIKLLDLENKIAALKEQITTLFE
;
A
#
# COMPACT_ATOMS: atom_id res chain seq x y z
N MET A 1 27.33 -40.70 -3.48
CA MET A 1 25.99 -40.48 -2.90
C MET A 1 26.13 -39.44 -1.80
N GLY A 2 25.18 -38.50 -1.76
CA GLY A 2 25.35 -37.11 -1.35
C GLY A 2 25.88 -36.84 0.06
N GLU A 3 26.74 -35.82 0.14
CA GLU A 3 27.17 -35.18 1.38
C GLU A 3 26.06 -34.27 1.92
N ILE A 4 25.69 -34.46 3.18
CA ILE A 4 24.82 -33.56 3.94
C ILE A 4 25.73 -32.65 4.76
N ILE A 5 25.83 -31.38 4.35
CA ILE A 5 26.50 -30.33 5.13
C ILE A 5 25.64 -30.05 6.36
N LYS A 6 26.14 -30.44 7.55
CA LYS A 6 25.57 -30.06 8.84
C LYS A 6 25.91 -28.59 9.11
N ILE A 7 24.89 -27.74 9.10
CA ILE A 7 24.98 -26.32 9.50
C ILE A 7 25.08 -26.30 11.03
N SER A 8 26.26 -26.56 11.56
CA SER A 8 26.62 -26.35 12.96
C SER A 8 27.98 -25.70 12.96
N ASP A 9 28.02 -24.39 12.72
CA ASP A 9 29.17 -23.51 13.04
C ASP A 9 28.90 -22.02 12.71
N PHE A 10 27.79 -21.45 13.18
CA PHE A 10 27.62 -19.98 13.10
C PHE A 10 27.25 -19.27 14.41
N ASN A 11 27.30 -19.97 15.54
CA ASN A 11 27.13 -19.34 16.85
C ASN A 11 28.37 -19.53 17.73
N LYS A 12 29.40 -18.71 17.47
CA LYS A 12 30.39 -18.32 18.46
C LYS A 12 30.83 -16.87 18.23
N GLY A 13 30.35 -15.98 19.11
CA GLY A 13 30.76 -14.59 19.18
C GLY A 13 30.36 -13.98 20.53
N HIS A 14 31.38 -13.72 21.36
CA HIS A 14 31.40 -13.17 22.71
C HIS A 14 30.64 -11.84 22.91
N LYS A 15 29.88 -11.72 24.02
CA LYS A 15 30.08 -10.93 25.26
C LYS A 15 29.82 -9.41 25.20
N ASP A 16 28.99 -9.01 26.17
CA ASP A 16 28.98 -7.81 27.01
C ASP A 16 29.06 -6.42 26.34
N GLY A 17 27.92 -5.72 26.35
CA GLY A 17 27.83 -4.30 26.01
C GLY A 17 26.38 -3.81 25.88
N GLU A 18 25.85 -3.29 26.98
CA GLU A 18 24.60 -2.50 27.14
C GLU A 18 23.27 -3.11 26.68
N PRO A 19 22.14 -2.83 27.37
CA PRO A 19 20.83 -3.23 26.88
C PRO A 19 20.53 -2.37 25.66
N LYS A 20 20.80 -2.89 24.46
CA LYS A 20 20.19 -2.36 23.24
C LYS A 20 18.70 -2.33 23.50
N LYS A 21 18.12 -1.12 23.51
CA LYS A 21 16.68 -0.89 23.54
C LYS A 21 16.06 -1.97 22.65
N THR A 22 15.17 -2.77 23.23
CA THR A 22 14.39 -3.78 22.53
C THR A 22 13.61 -3.06 21.44
N GLY A 23 14.26 -2.91 20.30
CA GLY A 23 13.66 -2.38 19.09
C GLY A 23 12.60 -3.36 18.65
N ASP A 24 11.48 -2.78 18.25
CA ASP A 24 10.34 -3.37 17.56
C ASP A 24 10.75 -4.63 16.79
N LYS A 25 10.37 -5.81 17.30
CA LYS A 25 10.70 -7.11 16.68
C LYS A 25 9.74 -7.48 15.56
N THR A 26 8.72 -6.66 15.31
CA THR A 26 7.75 -6.90 14.25
C THR A 26 8.46 -6.78 12.90
N PRO A 27 8.39 -7.80 12.02
CA PRO A 27 8.94 -7.70 10.68
C PRO A 27 8.29 -6.53 9.94
N VAL A 28 9.05 -5.45 9.78
CA VAL A 28 8.63 -4.28 9.02
C VAL A 28 8.71 -4.67 7.55
N SER A 29 7.58 -5.00 6.92
CA SER A 29 7.58 -5.13 5.47
C SER A 29 7.37 -3.72 4.89
N PHE A 30 8.39 -3.28 4.15
CA PHE A 30 8.42 -2.02 3.42
C PHE A 30 7.68 -2.11 2.08
N GLU A 31 7.18 -3.29 1.73
CA GLU A 31 6.60 -3.57 0.42
C GLU A 31 5.29 -2.82 0.21
N GLU A 32 4.32 -2.90 1.14
CA GLU A 32 3.03 -2.21 0.92
C GLU A 32 3.20 -0.68 0.90
N SER A 33 4.12 -0.15 1.71
CA SER A 33 4.43 1.29 1.69
C SER A 33 5.04 1.73 0.36
N LYS A 34 5.87 0.89 -0.26
CA LYS A 34 6.43 1.15 -1.59
C LYS A 34 5.36 1.04 -2.67
N GLU A 35 4.49 0.02 -2.59
CA GLU A 35 3.36 -0.16 -3.50
C GLU A 35 2.43 1.06 -3.45
N ILE A 36 2.10 1.60 -2.27
CA ILE A 36 1.30 2.84 -2.13
C ILE A 36 1.96 4.02 -2.83
N ILE A 37 3.28 4.23 -2.65
CA ILE A 37 4.00 5.32 -3.31
C ILE A 37 3.98 5.16 -4.84
N GLU A 38 4.10 3.93 -5.35
CA GLU A 38 3.99 3.65 -6.78
C GLU A 38 2.57 3.92 -7.30
N MET A 39 1.54 3.59 -6.52
CA MET A 39 0.15 3.91 -6.85
C MET A 39 -0.10 5.43 -6.87
N GLU A 40 0.43 6.19 -5.90
CA GLU A 40 0.33 7.65 -5.90
C GLU A 40 0.97 8.28 -7.16
N ARG A 41 2.10 7.74 -7.62
CA ARG A 41 2.73 8.17 -8.88
C ARG A 41 1.86 7.85 -10.09
N LYS A 42 1.30 6.64 -10.16
CA LYS A 42 0.38 6.24 -11.23
C LYS A 42 -0.86 7.12 -11.27
N TYR A 43 -1.39 7.53 -10.12
CA TYR A 43 -2.47 8.50 -10.04
C TYR A 43 -2.09 9.86 -10.64
N ALA A 44 -0.89 10.38 -10.35
CA ALA A 44 -0.42 11.63 -10.93
C ALA A 44 -0.33 11.57 -12.46
N ASP A 45 0.06 10.42 -13.02
CA ASP A 45 0.06 10.20 -14.47
C ASP A 45 -1.36 10.26 -15.06
N PHE A 46 -2.36 9.71 -14.36
CA PHE A 46 -3.77 9.82 -14.77
C PHE A 46 -4.27 11.26 -14.72
N GLU A 47 -3.96 12.01 -13.67
CA GLU A 47 -4.29 13.43 -13.59
C GLU A 47 -3.70 14.22 -14.75
N GLU A 48 -2.44 13.95 -15.13
CA GLU A 48 -1.80 14.63 -16.26
C GLU A 48 -2.50 14.29 -17.59
N ARG A 49 -2.83 13.02 -17.80
CA ARG A 49 -3.58 12.57 -18.99
C ARG A 49 -4.96 13.22 -19.06
N TYR A 50 -5.69 13.28 -17.95
CA TYR A 50 -6.96 13.99 -17.87
C TYR A 50 -6.80 15.48 -18.21
N LYS A 51 -5.83 16.19 -17.62
CA LYS A 51 -5.58 17.62 -17.90
C LYS A 51 -5.33 17.87 -19.40
N LYS A 52 -4.59 16.98 -20.07
CA LYS A 52 -4.36 17.04 -21.52
C LYS A 52 -5.65 16.83 -22.32
N LEU A 53 -6.49 15.87 -21.92
CA LEU A 53 -7.80 15.63 -22.55
C LEU A 53 -8.73 16.82 -22.37
N ALA A 54 -8.90 17.31 -21.14
CA ALA A 54 -9.74 18.45 -20.83
C ALA A 54 -9.31 19.73 -21.55
N PHE A 55 -8.01 19.93 -21.75
CA PHE A 55 -7.51 21.04 -22.55
C PHE A 55 -7.89 20.89 -24.04
N ARG A 56 -7.68 19.71 -24.63
CA ARG A 56 -7.95 19.44 -26.06
C ARG A 56 -9.43 19.41 -26.40
N GLN A 57 -10.29 19.01 -25.46
CA GLN A 57 -11.75 18.94 -25.63
C GLN A 57 -12.38 20.32 -25.94
N ARG A 58 -11.68 21.42 -25.65
CA ARG A 58 -12.07 22.78 -26.04
C ARG A 58 -11.97 23.04 -27.55
N ASP A 59 -11.20 22.24 -28.29
CA ASP A 59 -11.15 22.29 -29.75
C ASP A 59 -12.16 21.30 -30.34
N PRO A 60 -13.11 21.74 -31.19
CA PRO A 60 -14.09 20.86 -31.81
C PRO A 60 -13.46 19.86 -32.81
N LYS A 61 -12.22 20.05 -33.26
CA LYS A 61 -11.55 19.12 -34.17
C LYS A 61 -11.07 17.87 -33.44
N GLY A 62 -11.46 16.71 -33.95
CA GLY A 62 -10.98 15.42 -33.44
C GLY A 62 -11.66 14.96 -32.14
N GLN A 63 -12.86 15.45 -31.84
CA GLN A 63 -13.64 15.02 -30.67
C GLN A 63 -13.78 13.50 -30.55
N GLU A 64 -14.01 12.79 -31.66
CA GLU A 64 -14.14 11.33 -31.64
C GLU A 64 -12.86 10.64 -31.15
N ALA A 65 -11.69 11.11 -31.58
CA ALA A 65 -10.42 10.60 -31.12
C ALA A 65 -10.18 10.90 -29.63
N LEU A 66 -10.67 12.05 -29.14
CA LEU A 66 -10.59 12.39 -27.72
C LEU A 66 -11.52 11.54 -26.86
N LYS A 67 -12.73 11.22 -27.34
CA LYS A 67 -13.65 10.28 -26.68
C LYS A 67 -13.02 8.90 -26.53
N ILE A 68 -12.39 8.38 -27.58
CA ILE A 68 -11.67 7.10 -27.52
C ILE A 68 -10.54 7.14 -26.48
N GLN A 69 -9.78 8.23 -26.43
CA GLN A 69 -8.73 8.40 -25.41
C GLN A 69 -9.29 8.49 -23.98
N ALA A 70 -10.44 9.14 -23.79
CA ALA A 70 -11.13 9.22 -22.51
C ALA A 70 -11.64 7.84 -22.06
N THR A 71 -12.25 7.06 -22.96
CA THR A 71 -12.66 5.68 -22.68
C THR A 71 -11.47 4.81 -22.30
N GLY A 72 -10.34 4.93 -23.01
CA GLY A 72 -9.11 4.22 -22.66
C GLY A 72 -8.58 4.61 -21.29
N LEU A 73 -8.62 5.90 -20.94
CA LEU A 73 -8.23 6.36 -19.60
C LEU A 73 -9.17 5.84 -18.50
N ILE A 74 -10.48 5.78 -18.75
CA ILE A 74 -11.44 5.19 -17.80
C ILE A 74 -11.12 3.72 -17.56
N TYR A 75 -10.81 2.95 -18.60
CA TYR A 75 -10.43 1.54 -18.46
C TYR A 75 -9.16 1.36 -17.61
N ASP A 76 -8.13 2.17 -17.88
CA ASP A 76 -6.88 2.15 -17.09
C ASP A 76 -7.14 2.49 -15.61
N ILE A 77 -8.08 3.40 -15.35
CA ILE A 77 -8.52 3.78 -14.01
C ILE A 77 -9.26 2.62 -13.33
N GLU A 78 -10.15 1.92 -14.02
CA GLU A 78 -10.86 0.76 -13.46
C GLU A 78 -9.92 -0.37 -13.08
N GLU A 79 -8.90 -0.63 -13.89
CA GLU A 79 -7.84 -1.58 -13.53
C GLU A 79 -7.09 -1.12 -12.27
N PHE A 80 -6.82 0.18 -12.17
CA PHE A 80 -6.15 0.75 -11.00
C PHE A 80 -7.00 0.70 -9.73
N GLU A 81 -8.32 0.93 -9.83
CA GLU A 81 -9.27 0.73 -8.72
C GLU A 81 -9.21 -0.71 -8.18
N ALA A 82 -9.09 -1.71 -9.07
CA ALA A 82 -8.92 -3.10 -8.66
C ALA A 82 -7.58 -3.33 -7.93
N GLN A 83 -6.51 -2.68 -8.37
CA GLN A 83 -5.18 -2.75 -7.71
C GLN A 83 -5.23 -2.14 -6.30
N ILE A 84 -5.90 -0.99 -6.12
CA ILE A 84 -6.11 -0.37 -4.80
C ILE A 84 -6.84 -1.34 -3.86
N LYS A 85 -7.95 -1.92 -4.33
CA LYS A 85 -8.76 -2.88 -3.54
C LYS A 85 -7.96 -4.12 -3.14
N HIS A 86 -7.16 -4.65 -4.05
CA HIS A 86 -6.28 -5.77 -3.76
C HIS A 86 -5.29 -5.44 -2.63
N LEU A 87 -4.68 -4.26 -2.67
CA LEU A 87 -3.73 -3.83 -1.64
C LEU A 87 -4.42 -3.53 -0.30
N GLN A 88 -5.64 -2.97 -0.31
CA GLN A 88 -6.46 -2.80 0.89
C GLN A 88 -6.73 -4.15 1.57
N ILE A 89 -7.10 -5.19 0.80
CA ILE A 89 -7.32 -6.54 1.34
C ILE A 89 -6.05 -7.07 2.01
N LYS A 90 -4.90 -6.97 1.33
CA LYS A 90 -3.59 -7.41 1.87
C LYS A 90 -3.25 -6.72 3.20
N ILE A 91 -3.46 -5.40 3.29
CA ILE A 91 -3.24 -4.63 4.52
C ILE A 91 -4.23 -5.04 5.62
N MET A 92 -5.51 -5.26 5.28
CA MET A 92 -6.52 -5.69 6.25
C MET A 92 -6.21 -7.09 6.82
N GLU A 93 -5.83 -8.05 5.97
CA GLU A 93 -5.44 -9.40 6.40
C GLU A 93 -4.24 -9.36 7.33
N ARG A 94 -3.24 -8.55 7.00
CA ARG A 94 -2.07 -8.33 7.85
C ARG A 94 -2.44 -7.63 9.16
N GLY A 95 -3.31 -6.63 9.11
CA GLY A 95 -3.81 -5.92 10.28
C GLY A 95 -4.49 -6.87 11.28
N ARG A 96 -5.31 -7.79 10.79
CA ARG A 96 -5.91 -8.85 11.62
C ARG A 96 -4.87 -9.76 12.26
N ALA A 97 -3.85 -10.18 11.51
CA ALA A 97 -2.78 -11.01 12.07
C ALA A 97 -1.97 -10.27 13.16
N VAL A 98 -1.73 -8.96 12.99
CA VAL A 98 -1.09 -8.13 14.03
C VAL A 98 -1.99 -8.00 15.26
N GLU A 99 -3.29 -7.82 15.08
CA GLU A 99 -4.27 -7.74 16.17
C GLU A 99 -4.37 -9.06 16.95
N GLU A 100 -4.36 -10.20 16.27
CA GLU A 100 -4.32 -11.53 16.89
C GLU A 100 -3.06 -11.69 17.75
N GLN A 101 -1.88 -11.36 17.22
CA GLN A 101 -0.61 -11.42 17.94
C GLN A 101 -0.56 -10.46 19.13
N PHE A 102 -1.12 -9.25 18.98
CA PHE A 102 -1.25 -8.29 20.09
C PHE A 102 -2.13 -8.85 21.21
N ASN A 103 -3.27 -9.46 20.86
CA ASN A 103 -4.20 -10.06 21.82
C ASN A 103 -3.59 -11.28 22.54
N GLU A 104 -2.77 -12.07 21.86
CA GLU A 104 -2.02 -13.16 22.48
C GLU A 104 -0.96 -12.62 23.45
N ALA A 105 -0.15 -11.65 23.03
CA ALA A 105 0.85 -11.02 23.88
C ALA A 105 0.23 -10.33 25.11
N MET A 106 -0.94 -9.70 24.93
CA MET A 106 -1.74 -9.13 26.02
C MET A 106 -2.10 -10.17 27.08
N LYS A 107 -2.55 -11.36 26.65
CA LYS A 107 -2.94 -12.47 27.55
C LYS A 107 -1.73 -13.10 28.26
N GLU A 108 -0.61 -13.25 27.56
CA GLU A 108 0.56 -13.98 28.06
C GLU A 108 1.50 -13.10 28.90
N LYS A 109 1.72 -11.85 28.47
CA LYS A 109 2.79 -10.99 28.97
C LYS A 109 2.28 -9.65 29.54
N GLY A 110 0.98 -9.38 29.39
CA GLY A 110 0.36 -8.13 29.83
C GLY A 110 0.47 -7.00 28.80
N PHE A 111 -0.32 -5.95 29.04
CA PHE A 111 -0.52 -4.82 28.13
C PHE A 111 0.79 -4.09 27.76
N GLU A 112 1.63 -3.73 28.74
CA GLU A 112 2.85 -2.95 28.48
C GLU A 112 3.81 -3.63 27.49
N VAL A 113 3.91 -4.96 27.56
CA VAL A 113 4.77 -5.73 26.66
C VAL A 113 4.15 -5.81 25.27
N ALA A 114 2.84 -6.05 25.18
CA ALA A 114 2.13 -6.11 23.90
C ALA A 114 2.12 -4.74 23.19
N GLU A 115 1.88 -3.65 23.92
CA GLU A 115 1.92 -2.29 23.38
C GLU A 115 3.31 -1.98 22.81
N LYS A 116 4.36 -2.35 23.53
CA LYS A 116 5.74 -2.15 23.08
C LYS A 116 6.11 -3.01 21.86
N GLU A 117 5.57 -4.22 21.74
CA GLU A 117 5.91 -5.15 20.66
C GLU A 117 5.13 -4.90 19.35
N PHE A 118 3.95 -4.27 19.40
CA PHE A 118 3.05 -4.19 18.24
C PHE A 118 2.46 -2.80 17.92
N SER A 119 2.52 -1.82 18.82
CA SER A 119 1.89 -0.49 18.58
C SER A 119 2.31 0.17 17.27
N THR A 120 3.60 0.10 16.94
CA THR A 120 4.14 0.69 15.71
C THR A 120 3.62 -0.03 14.46
N ALA A 121 3.46 -1.36 14.51
CA ALA A 121 2.89 -2.12 13.41
C ALA A 121 1.42 -1.76 13.19
N SER A 122 0.60 -1.73 14.25
CA SER A 122 -0.80 -1.30 14.18
C SER A 122 -0.95 0.12 13.63
N ALA A 123 -0.14 1.07 14.11
CA ALA A 123 -0.18 2.45 13.62
C ALA A 123 0.14 2.55 12.11
N ARG A 124 1.07 1.72 11.61
CA ARG A 124 1.42 1.69 10.18
C ARG A 124 0.31 1.10 9.32
N GLU A 125 -0.37 0.04 9.75
CA GLU A 125 -1.49 -0.50 8.98
C GLU A 125 -2.64 0.52 8.88
N VAL A 126 -2.88 1.29 9.94
CA VAL A 126 -3.85 2.39 9.93
C VAL A 126 -3.41 3.49 8.96
N ASP A 127 -2.15 3.96 9.02
CA ASP A 127 -1.62 4.98 8.10
C ASP A 127 -1.76 4.54 6.62
N ARG A 128 -1.41 3.29 6.31
CA ARG A 128 -1.54 2.74 4.96
C ARG A 128 -3.00 2.66 4.50
N SER A 129 -3.90 2.25 5.39
CA SER A 129 -5.33 2.17 5.10
C SER A 129 -5.91 3.55 4.79
N ILE A 130 -5.51 4.58 5.54
CA ILE A 130 -5.92 5.97 5.30
C ILE A 130 -5.43 6.45 3.93
N LYS A 131 -4.17 6.18 3.58
CA LYS A 131 -3.60 6.58 2.28
C LYS A 131 -4.32 5.91 1.11
N LEU A 132 -4.64 4.62 1.22
CA LEU A 132 -5.38 3.92 0.17
C LEU A 132 -6.81 4.42 0.03
N LEU A 133 -7.48 4.76 1.14
CA LEU A 133 -8.81 5.35 1.09
C LEU A 133 -8.79 6.74 0.43
N ASP A 134 -7.80 7.58 0.74
CA ASP A 134 -7.62 8.87 0.06
C ASP A 134 -7.41 8.69 -1.45
N LEU A 135 -6.59 7.71 -1.84
CA LEU A 135 -6.33 7.39 -3.24
C LEU A 135 -7.57 6.85 -3.96
N GLU A 136 -8.37 6.01 -3.30
CA GLU A 136 -9.66 5.51 -3.81
C GLU A 136 -10.65 6.65 -4.05
N ASN A 137 -10.75 7.61 -3.14
CA ASN A 137 -11.61 8.78 -3.31
C ASN A 137 -11.15 9.67 -4.47
N LYS A 138 -9.83 9.90 -4.57
CA LYS A 138 -9.22 10.69 -5.65
C LYS A 138 -9.43 10.07 -7.02
N ILE A 139 -9.29 8.74 -7.14
CA ILE A 139 -9.48 8.06 -8.41
C ILE A 139 -10.94 8.04 -8.84
N ALA A 140 -11.87 7.81 -7.91
CA ALA A 140 -13.31 7.86 -8.19
C ALA A 140 -13.73 9.25 -8.71
N ALA A 141 -13.26 10.31 -8.06
CA ALA A 141 -13.51 11.69 -8.49
C ALA A 141 -12.92 11.96 -9.89
N LEU A 142 -11.71 11.48 -10.18
CA LEU A 142 -11.08 11.64 -11.49
C LEU A 142 -11.87 10.90 -12.58
N LYS A 143 -12.34 9.67 -12.31
CA LYS A 143 -13.17 8.88 -13.21
C LYS A 143 -14.47 9.61 -13.58
N GLU A 144 -15.14 10.19 -12.59
CA GLU A 144 -16.35 11.00 -12.79
C GLU A 144 -16.06 12.24 -13.67
N GLN A 145 -14.96 12.94 -13.41
CA GLN A 145 -14.52 14.09 -14.22
C GLN A 145 -14.22 13.74 -15.68
N ILE A 146 -13.66 12.55 -15.94
CA ILE A 146 -13.41 12.09 -17.31
C ILE A 146 -14.71 11.70 -18.00
N THR A 147 -15.61 11.02 -17.29
CA THR A 147 -16.90 10.57 -17.82
C THR A 147 -17.75 11.76 -18.27
N THR A 148 -17.84 12.78 -17.42
CA THR A 148 -18.59 14.01 -17.68
C THR A 148 -17.93 14.94 -18.71
N LEU A 149 -16.72 14.65 -19.18
CA LEU A 149 -16.00 15.51 -20.11
C LEU A 149 -16.62 15.53 -21.51
N PHE A 150 -17.44 14.54 -21.89
CA PHE A 150 -18.03 14.48 -23.24
C PHE A 150 -19.54 14.22 -23.25
N GLU A 151 -20.18 14.38 -22.10
CA GLU A 151 -21.65 14.45 -21.94
C GLU A 151 -22.16 15.84 -22.37
#